data_AF-A0A960DUH8-F1
#
_entry.id   AF-A0A960DUH8-F1
#
_cell.length_a   1.000
_cell.length_b   1.000
_cell.length_c   1.000
_cell.angle_alpha   90.00
_cell.angle_beta   90.00
_cell.angle_gamma   90.00
#
_symmetry.space_group_name_H-M   'P 1'
#
loop_
_entity.id
_entity.type
_entity.pdbx_description
1 polymer ?
#
loop_
_entity_poly.entity_id
_entity_poly.type
_entity_poly.pdbx_seq_one_letter_code
_entity_poly.pdbx_strand_id
1 'polypeptide(L)'
;MIWMKAALPVAMTVAGVGAAAVAVVAPTRPPLSDAVANAWIDGPTGDVAVAPGVVTVTAHATAEVALDSLELYVDGDRAATDGDLERSDRLVLARFRWEAQPGRHLLVVRSP
;
A
#
# COMPACT_ATOMS: atom_id res chain seq x y z
N MET A 1 -9.82 32.68 -55.72
CA MET A 1 -11.27 32.41 -55.67
C MET A 1 -11.76 32.74 -54.28
N ILE A 2 -12.69 33.69 -54.22
CA ILE A 2 -13.34 34.23 -53.03
C ILE A 2 -14.53 33.32 -52.71
N TRP A 3 -14.79 32.99 -51.43
CA TRP A 3 -16.13 33.17 -50.82
C TRP A 3 -16.14 32.93 -49.31
N MET A 4 -16.62 33.97 -48.61
CA MET A 4 -16.99 34.05 -47.19
C MET A 4 -18.30 33.31 -46.93
N LYS A 5 -18.51 32.80 -45.70
CA LYS A 5 -19.48 33.40 -44.75
C LYS A 5 -19.52 32.65 -43.42
N ALA A 6 -19.55 33.47 -42.37
CA ALA A 6 -19.57 33.14 -40.96
C ALA A 6 -20.90 32.53 -40.48
N ALA A 7 -20.83 31.79 -39.38
CA ALA A 7 -21.90 31.73 -38.39
C ALA A 7 -21.28 31.53 -36.99
N LEU A 8 -21.23 32.62 -36.22
CA LEU A 8 -21.15 32.58 -34.76
C LEU A 8 -22.47 32.03 -34.20
N PRO A 9 -22.43 31.38 -33.03
CA PRO A 9 -23.16 31.99 -31.93
C PRO A 9 -22.37 32.03 -30.62
N VAL A 10 -22.30 33.26 -30.09
CA VAL A 10 -22.68 33.67 -28.74
C VAL A 10 -22.02 32.97 -27.54
N ALA A 11 -21.32 33.82 -26.80
CA ALA A 11 -20.69 33.59 -25.51
C ALA A 11 -21.64 33.08 -24.41
N MET A 12 -21.10 32.18 -23.58
CA MET A 12 -21.43 32.12 -22.15
C MET A 12 -20.13 32.19 -21.36
N THR A 13 -19.73 33.42 -21.04
CA THR A 13 -18.77 33.70 -19.97
C THR A 13 -19.47 33.51 -18.63
N VAL A 14 -19.20 32.41 -17.94
CA VAL A 14 -19.29 32.38 -16.47
C VAL A 14 -17.88 32.53 -15.96
N ALA A 15 -17.58 33.74 -15.50
CA ALA A 15 -16.46 34.00 -14.62
C ALA A 15 -16.68 33.18 -13.34
N GLY A 16 -15.81 32.21 -13.11
CA GLY A 16 -15.75 31.45 -11.87
C GLY A 16 -14.29 31.10 -11.63
N VAL A 17 -13.60 31.93 -10.87
CA VAL A 17 -12.33 31.55 -10.25
C VAL A 17 -12.64 30.40 -9.31
N GLY A 18 -12.35 29.18 -9.74
CA GLY A 18 -12.45 27.97 -8.95
C GLY A 18 -11.17 27.20 -9.15
N ALA A 19 -10.36 27.15 -8.10
CA ALA A 19 -9.09 26.46 -8.06
C ALA A 19 -9.19 25.06 -8.71
N ALA A 20 -8.15 24.70 -9.47
CA ALA A 20 -7.94 23.35 -9.93
C ALA A 20 -7.86 22.42 -8.70
N ALA A 21 -8.97 21.76 -8.36
CA ALA A 21 -8.93 20.60 -7.51
C ALA A 21 -8.39 19.46 -8.37
N VAL A 22 -7.07 19.32 -8.41
CA VAL A 22 -6.46 18.05 -8.80
C VAL A 22 -6.93 17.06 -7.75
N ALA A 23 -7.99 16.31 -8.05
CA ALA A 23 -8.38 15.18 -7.26
C ALA A 23 -7.22 14.19 -7.34
N VAL A 24 -6.33 14.24 -6.35
CA VAL A 24 -5.48 13.11 -6.03
C VAL A 24 -6.48 12.01 -5.68
N VAL A 25 -6.76 11.16 -6.65
CA VAL A 25 -7.34 9.85 -6.40
C VAL A 25 -6.30 9.16 -5.52
N ALA A 26 -6.45 9.30 -4.21
CA ALA A 26 -5.79 8.39 -3.29
C ALA A 26 -6.19 7.00 -3.78
N PRO A 27 -5.23 6.08 -4.02
CA PRO A 27 -5.59 4.74 -4.42
C PRO A 27 -6.54 4.20 -3.35
N THR A 28 -7.81 4.03 -3.72
CA THR A 28 -8.75 3.25 -2.93
C THR A 28 -8.10 1.89 -2.78
N ARG A 29 -7.54 1.63 -1.59
CA ARG A 29 -6.94 0.34 -1.27
C ARG A 29 -7.98 -0.72 -1.66
N PRO A 30 -7.63 -1.70 -2.50
CA PRO A 30 -8.52 -2.82 -2.78
C PRO A 30 -9.00 -3.41 -1.44
N PRO A 31 -10.24 -3.91 -1.34
CA PRO A 31 -10.63 -4.68 -0.16
C PRO A 31 -9.58 -5.77 0.04
N LEU A 32 -9.08 -5.89 1.27
CA LEU A 32 -8.17 -6.97 1.64
C LEU A 32 -8.83 -8.26 1.18
N SER A 33 -8.14 -9.05 0.36
CA SER A 33 -8.59 -10.38 -0.01
C SER A 33 -8.91 -11.15 1.28
N ASP A 34 -10.16 -11.59 1.44
CA ASP A 34 -10.69 -12.35 2.60
C ASP A 34 -9.96 -13.68 2.85
N ALA A 35 -8.86 -13.95 2.14
CA ALA A 35 -8.01 -15.12 2.27
C ALA A 35 -7.19 -15.16 3.56
N VAL A 36 -6.80 -13.99 4.11
CA VAL A 36 -6.12 -13.90 5.42
C VAL A 36 -7.14 -13.50 6.48
N ALA A 37 -7.46 -14.43 7.37
CA ALA A 37 -8.35 -14.12 8.48
C ALA A 37 -7.69 -13.15 9.48
N ASN A 38 -6.37 -13.27 9.69
CA ASN A 38 -5.56 -12.39 10.56
C ASN A 38 -4.06 -12.50 10.22
N ALA A 39 -3.33 -11.38 10.22
CA ALA A 39 -1.87 -11.35 10.18
C ALA A 39 -1.33 -10.43 11.27
N TRP A 40 -0.20 -10.79 11.88
CA TRP A 40 0.44 -10.02 12.94
C TRP A 40 1.96 -10.14 12.88
N ILE A 41 2.64 -9.13 13.40
CA ILE A 41 4.11 -9.10 13.49
C ILE A 41 4.50 -9.69 14.85
N ASP A 42 5.39 -10.69 14.85
CA ASP A 42 5.95 -11.29 16.08
C ASP A 42 7.21 -10.56 16.55
N GLY A 43 7.89 -9.85 15.63
CA GLY A 43 9.11 -9.11 15.94
C GLY A 43 9.58 -8.26 14.77
N PRO A 44 10.06 -7.02 14.99
CA PRO A 44 10.03 -6.29 16.27
C PRO A 44 8.60 -5.87 16.66
N THR A 45 8.26 -5.93 17.96
CA THR A 45 6.92 -5.60 18.50
C THR A 45 6.96 -4.43 19.45
N GLY A 46 5.90 -3.61 19.47
CA GLY A 46 5.79 -2.46 20.36
C GLY A 46 6.70 -1.29 19.96
N ASP A 47 6.84 -0.29 20.84
CA ASP A 47 7.77 0.83 20.67
C ASP A 47 9.20 0.40 21.07
N VAL A 48 9.78 -0.55 20.32
CA VAL A 48 11.16 -1.03 20.53
C VAL A 48 12.13 -0.25 19.62
N ALA A 49 13.22 0.24 20.21
CA ALA A 49 14.32 0.81 19.46
C ALA A 49 15.18 -0.30 18.84
N VAL A 50 15.31 -0.28 17.51
CA VAL A 50 16.18 -1.19 16.76
C VAL A 50 17.28 -0.35 16.10
N ALA A 51 18.50 -0.88 16.02
CA ALA A 51 19.59 -0.20 15.32
C ALA A 51 19.25 -0.07 13.82
N PRO A 52 19.59 1.07 13.17
CA PRO A 52 19.48 1.20 11.72
C PRO A 52 20.29 0.13 10.97
N GLY A 53 19.84 -0.24 9.78
CA GLY A 53 20.42 -1.30 8.94
C GLY A 53 19.43 -2.45 8.68
N VAL A 54 19.95 -3.61 8.28
CA VAL A 54 19.10 -4.78 7.97
C VAL A 54 18.43 -5.30 9.24
N VAL A 55 17.11 -5.12 9.31
CA VAL A 55 16.24 -5.68 10.33
C VAL A 55 15.46 -6.86 9.74
N THR A 56 15.40 -7.95 10.50
CA THR A 56 14.50 -9.05 10.17
C THR A 56 13.17 -8.84 10.87
N VAL A 57 12.09 -8.74 10.09
CA VAL A 57 10.73 -8.70 10.61
C VAL A 57 10.10 -10.06 10.41
N THR A 58 9.62 -10.67 11.49
CA THR A 58 8.90 -11.95 11.45
C THR A 58 7.42 -11.70 11.66
N ALA A 59 6.59 -12.37 10.87
CA ALA A 59 5.15 -12.24 10.96
C ALA A 59 4.48 -13.57 10.71
N HIS A 60 3.36 -13.79 11.39
CA HIS A 60 2.48 -14.89 11.11
C HIS A 60 1.18 -14.42 10.48
N ALA A 61 0.57 -15.30 9.71
CA ALA A 61 -0.79 -15.15 9.22
C ALA A 61 -1.55 -16.47 9.36
N THR A 62 -2.84 -16.36 9.66
CA THR A 62 -3.79 -17.48 9.53
C THR A 62 -4.61 -17.30 8.27
N ALA A 63 -4.69 -18.35 7.46
CA ALA A 63 -5.48 -18.36 6.24
C ALA A 63 -6.27 -19.64 6.08
N GLU A 64 -7.52 -19.52 5.62
CA GLU A 64 -8.37 -20.66 5.26
C GLU A 64 -8.03 -21.22 3.86
N VAL A 65 -7.31 -20.42 3.06
CA VAL A 65 -6.80 -20.78 1.74
C VAL A 65 -5.29 -20.60 1.69
N ALA A 66 -4.63 -21.22 0.71
CA ALA A 66 -3.19 -21.06 0.54
C ALA A 66 -2.85 -19.59 0.23
N LEU A 67 -1.91 -19.01 0.99
CA LEU A 67 -1.32 -17.71 0.70
C LEU A 67 -0.08 -17.90 -0.15
N ASP A 68 0.05 -17.16 -1.25
CA ASP A 68 1.24 -17.21 -2.09
C ASP A 68 2.34 -16.26 -1.61
N SER A 69 1.97 -15.20 -0.90
CA SER A 69 2.91 -14.24 -0.33
C SER A 69 2.32 -13.42 0.81
N LEU A 70 3.19 -12.82 1.60
CA LEU A 70 2.87 -11.71 2.51
C LEU A 70 3.72 -10.51 2.15
N GLU A 71 3.21 -9.31 2.46
CA GLU A 71 3.87 -8.04 2.18
C GLU A 71 4.05 -7.24 3.48
N LEU A 72 5.25 -6.68 3.66
CA LEU A 72 5.57 -5.74 4.72
C LEU A 72 5.47 -4.31 4.20
N TYR A 73 4.70 -3.48 4.90
CA TYR A 73 4.59 -2.05 4.69
C TYR A 73 5.26 -1.29 5.83
N VAL A 74 6.01 -0.24 5.49
CA VAL A 74 6.68 0.68 6.41
C VAL A 74 6.20 2.08 6.07
N ASP A 75 5.61 2.77 7.03
CA ASP A 75 5.06 4.13 6.88
C ASP A 75 4.03 4.28 5.73
N GLY A 76 3.40 3.17 5.34
CA GLY A 76 2.41 3.11 4.26
C GLY A 76 2.95 2.62 2.93
N ASP A 77 4.27 2.56 2.76
CA ASP A 77 4.94 2.08 1.54
C ASP A 77 5.32 0.61 1.66
N ARG A 78 5.21 -0.15 0.57
CA ARG A 78 5.61 -1.56 0.55
C ARG A 78 7.13 -1.66 0.59
N ALA A 79 7.66 -2.18 1.69
CA ALA A 79 9.09 -2.29 1.95
C ALA A 79 9.67 -3.65 1.52
N ALA A 80 8.91 -4.73 1.67
CA ALA A 80 9.34 -6.08 1.32
C ALA A 80 8.15 -7.01 1.02
N THR A 81 8.43 -8.09 0.31
CA THR A 81 7.50 -9.20 0.07
C THR A 81 8.22 -10.49 0.39
N ASP A 82 7.54 -11.41 1.07
CA ASP A 82 8.02 -12.77 1.27
C ASP A 82 7.09 -13.73 0.52
N GLY A 83 7.68 -14.51 -0.38
CA GLY A 83 7.02 -15.58 -1.13
C GLY A 83 7.48 -16.97 -0.70
N ASP A 84 8.52 -17.08 0.12
CA ASP A 84 9.03 -18.36 0.64
C ASP A 84 8.44 -18.64 2.02
N LEU A 85 7.12 -18.75 2.02
CA LEU A 85 6.33 -18.84 3.24
C LEU A 85 6.48 -20.23 3.89
N GLU A 86 6.90 -20.26 5.15
CA GLU A 86 6.90 -21.48 5.95
C GLU A 86 5.49 -21.80 6.41
N ARG A 87 4.98 -22.99 6.07
CA ARG A 87 3.59 -23.37 6.35
C ARG A 87 3.51 -24.52 7.34
N SER A 88 2.60 -24.39 8.29
CA SER A 88 2.19 -25.44 9.21
C SER A 88 0.67 -25.41 9.34
N ASP A 89 -0.01 -26.27 8.59
CA ASP A 89 -1.47 -26.29 8.49
C ASP A 89 -2.03 -24.92 8.05
N ARG A 90 -2.86 -24.26 8.87
CA ARG A 90 -3.44 -22.94 8.59
C ARG A 90 -2.54 -21.77 8.96
N LEU A 91 -1.41 -22.05 9.61
CA LEU A 91 -0.46 -21.04 10.05
C LEU A 91 0.66 -20.88 9.04
N VAL A 92 0.97 -19.63 8.72
CA VAL A 92 2.01 -19.26 7.78
C VAL A 92 2.97 -18.30 8.47
N LEU A 93 4.27 -18.55 8.33
CA LEU A 93 5.35 -17.68 8.80
C LEU A 93 6.03 -17.02 7.61
N ALA A 94 6.21 -15.70 7.69
CA ALA A 94 7.01 -14.90 6.79
C ALA A 94 8.20 -14.25 7.51
N ARG A 95 9.31 -14.07 6.79
CA ARG A 95 10.52 -13.38 7.23
C ARG A 95 10.91 -12.31 6.22
N PHE A 96 10.71 -11.05 6.58
CA PHE A 96 11.09 -9.92 5.77
C PHE A 96 12.47 -9.39 6.17
N ARG A 97 13.30 -9.07 5.18
CA ARG A 97 14.51 -8.27 5.38
C ARG A 97 14.20 -6.84 4.98
N TRP A 98 14.29 -5.92 5.94
CA TRP A 98 14.03 -4.50 5.73
C TRP A 98 15.27 -3.68 6.11
N GLU A 99 15.69 -2.79 5.22
CA GLU A 99 16.76 -1.81 5.49
C GLU A 99 16.19 -0.63 6.29
N ALA A 100 16.23 -0.75 7.61
CA ALA A 100 15.69 0.24 8.53
C ALA A 100 16.53 1.52 8.53
N GLN A 101 15.85 2.65 8.33
CA GLN A 101 16.46 3.97 8.46
C GLN A 101 16.34 4.48 9.91
N PRO A 102 17.16 5.46 10.33
CA PRO A 102 16.96 6.12 11.61
C PRO A 102 15.61 6.86 11.64
N GLY A 103 14.77 6.54 12.62
CA GLY A 103 13.47 7.20 12.77
C GLY A 103 12.46 6.32 13.51
N ARG A 104 11.27 6.88 13.73
CA ARG A 104 10.11 6.11 14.17
C ARG A 104 9.35 5.65 12.95
N HIS A 105 9.09 4.36 12.86
CA HIS A 105 8.45 3.74 11.72
C HIS A 105 7.22 2.94 12.15
N LEU A 106 6.16 2.97 11.35
CA LEU A 106 4.98 2.12 11.52
C LEU A 106 5.08 0.91 10.58
N LEU A 107 5.12 -0.29 11.16
CA LEU A 107 5.18 -1.54 10.42
C LEU A 107 3.79 -2.18 10.34
N VAL A 108 3.41 -2.65 9.15
CA VAL A 108 2.14 -3.35 8.91
C VAL A 108 2.37 -4.50 7.94
N VAL A 109 1.85 -5.69 8.24
CA VAL A 109 1.89 -6.84 7.32
C VAL A 109 0.51 -7.06 6.69
N ARG A 110 0.49 -7.44 5.41
CA ARG A 110 -0.74 -7.70 4.63
C ARG A 110 -0.56 -8.89 3.69
N SER A 111 -1.68 -9.49 3.30
CA SER A 111 -1.75 -10.28 2.06
C SER A 111 -2.10 -9.35 0.90
N PRO A 112 -1.53 -9.58 -0.29
CA PRO A 112 -2.06 -8.98 -1.52
C PRO A 112 -3.47 -9.48 -1.85
#